data_AF-A0A2R6DWF1-F1
#
_entry.id   AF-A0A2R6DWF1-F1
#
_cell.length_a   1.000
_cell.length_b   1.000
_cell.length_c   1.000
_cell.angle_alpha   90.00
_cell.angle_beta   90.00
_cell.angle_gamma   90.00
#
_symmetry.space_group_name_H-M   'P 1'
#
loop_
_entity.id
_entity.type
_entity.pdbx_description
1 polymer ?
#
loop_
_entity_poly.entity_id
_entity_poly.type
_entity_poly.pdbx_seq_one_letter_code
_entity_poly.pdbx_strand_id
1 'polypeptide(L)'
;MVLAEVALVTAGLVLVFLGAALSIYAVALVGFLLGAGGAYVVAPSILGAVGSGGLVGLAVAIVVGGLLGAALAYVALSAATAVPSFVVGAYIGLYVVTPLFTDGGLVTYLVAILCGIAGAALGFTLTKFALMFVTSFIGAALASGSLPAAAFRAAREDTTVEPLLFDPLATTAVGGVAVPLFAGLFCLGFLSQLGLFRLGWVARLATVLPGVGRVVGDD
;
A
#
# COMPACT_ATOMS: atom_id res chain seq x y z
N MET A 1 -29.53 5.25 5.13
CA MET A 1 -28.99 4.23 4.21
C MET A 1 -28.09 4.86 3.15
N VAL A 2 -28.57 5.89 2.44
CA VAL A 2 -27.81 6.63 1.42
C VAL A 2 -26.44 7.14 1.88
N LEU A 3 -26.31 7.75 3.07
CA LEU A 3 -25.03 8.30 3.53
C LEU A 3 -23.94 7.24 3.70
N ALA A 4 -24.31 6.04 4.18
CA ALA A 4 -23.36 4.94 4.37
C ALA A 4 -22.86 4.39 3.03
N GLU A 5 -23.74 4.32 2.03
CA GLU A 5 -23.39 3.90 0.67
C GLU A 5 -22.51 4.93 -0.01
N VAL A 6 -22.87 6.22 0.07
CA VAL A 6 -22.04 7.31 -0.45
C VAL A 6 -20.66 7.30 0.23
N ALA A 7 -20.60 7.10 1.54
CA ALA A 7 -19.32 7.00 2.25
C ALA A 7 -18.49 5.79 1.80
N LEU A 8 -19.09 4.62 1.60
CA LEU A 8 -18.40 3.43 1.11
C LEU A 8 -17.88 3.61 -0.31
N VAL A 9 -18.70 4.15 -1.22
CA VAL A 9 -18.27 4.44 -2.60
C VAL A 9 -17.14 5.46 -2.60
N THR A 10 -17.27 6.54 -1.81
CA THR A 10 -16.22 7.57 -1.71
C THR A 10 -14.92 7.01 -1.14
N ALA A 11 -15.01 6.21 -0.07
CA ALA A 11 -13.87 5.51 0.50
C ALA A 11 -13.25 4.53 -0.51
N GLY A 12 -14.08 3.83 -1.29
CA GLY A 12 -13.65 2.94 -2.37
C GLY A 12 -12.86 3.66 -3.45
N LEU A 13 -13.34 4.83 -3.89
CA LEU A 13 -12.64 5.67 -4.86
C LEU A 13 -11.30 6.16 -4.32
N VAL A 14 -11.25 6.64 -3.07
CA VAL A 14 -9.99 7.02 -2.43
C VAL A 14 -9.03 5.84 -2.37
N LEU A 15 -9.51 4.66 -2.01
CA LEU A 15 -8.68 3.45 -1.88
C LEU A 15 -8.17 2.95 -3.24
N VAL A 16 -8.99 3.02 -4.30
CA VAL A 16 -8.63 2.65 -5.69
C VAL A 16 -7.49 3.48 -6.23
N PHE A 17 -7.44 4.78 -5.91
CA PHE A 17 -6.45 5.69 -6.50
C PHE A 17 -5.30 6.05 -5.58
N LEU A 18 -5.54 6.13 -4.27
CA LEU A 18 -4.58 6.60 -3.27
C LEU A 18 -4.23 5.53 -2.23
N GLY A 19 -4.79 4.32 -2.31
CA GLY A 19 -4.69 3.34 -1.23
C GLY A 19 -3.26 2.97 -0.83
N ALA A 20 -2.39 2.65 -1.79
CA ALA A 20 -0.99 2.35 -1.47
C ALA A 20 -0.24 3.55 -0.86
N ALA A 21 -0.51 4.77 -1.33
CA ALA A 21 0.09 5.98 -0.77
C ALA A 21 -0.43 6.23 0.66
N LEU A 22 -1.73 6.07 0.87
CA LEU A 22 -2.39 6.27 2.16
C LEU A 22 -1.86 5.33 3.23
N SER A 23 -1.54 4.08 2.87
CA SER A 23 -0.95 3.11 3.79
C SER A 23 0.41 3.57 4.36
N ILE A 24 1.28 4.17 3.53
CA ILE A 24 2.58 4.71 3.97
C ILE A 24 2.36 5.87 4.95
N TYR A 25 1.42 6.77 4.64
CA TYR A 25 1.09 7.88 5.52
C TYR A 25 0.47 7.42 6.83
N ALA A 26 -0.36 6.37 6.80
CA ALA A 26 -0.93 5.79 8.01
C ALA A 26 0.15 5.23 8.93
N VAL A 27 1.12 4.48 8.38
CA VAL A 27 2.26 3.97 9.16
C VAL A 27 3.11 5.12 9.72
N ALA A 28 3.39 6.14 8.91
CA ALA A 28 4.14 7.31 9.35
C ALA A 28 3.40 8.09 10.46
N LEU A 29 2.08 8.23 10.36
CA LEU A 29 1.25 8.88 11.37
C LEU A 29 1.25 8.08 12.68
N VAL A 30 1.08 6.76 12.62
CA VAL A 30 1.17 5.91 13.82
C VAL A 30 2.55 6.03 14.47
N GLY A 31 3.62 5.98 13.66
CA GLY A 31 4.99 6.22 14.13
C GLY A 31 5.16 7.59 14.77
N PHE A 32 4.58 8.64 14.17
CA PHE A 32 4.60 9.99 14.70
C PHE A 32 3.91 10.08 16.06
N LEU A 33 2.70 9.52 16.18
CA LEU A 33 1.93 9.55 17.43
C LEU A 33 2.65 8.79 18.55
N LEU A 34 3.23 7.63 18.25
CA LEU A 34 4.01 6.86 19.22
C LEU A 34 5.30 7.59 19.62
N GLY A 35 6.02 8.16 18.67
CA GLY A 35 7.24 8.93 18.93
C GLY A 35 6.98 10.21 19.72
N ALA A 36 5.92 10.95 19.37
CA ALA A 36 5.46 12.14 20.07
C ALA A 36 5.01 11.81 21.49
N GLY A 37 4.25 10.72 21.67
CA GLY A 37 3.84 10.22 22.98
C GLY A 37 5.03 9.79 23.85
N GLY A 38 5.98 9.06 23.28
CA GLY A 38 7.21 8.67 23.97
C GLY A 38 8.06 9.88 24.38
N ALA A 39 8.22 10.86 23.48
CA ALA A 39 8.94 12.08 23.78
C ALA A 39 8.22 12.91 24.85
N TYR A 40 6.88 12.98 24.84
CA TYR A 40 6.12 13.67 25.90
C TYR A 40 6.40 13.08 27.29
N VAL A 41 6.56 11.76 27.40
CA VAL A 41 6.84 11.08 28.68
C VAL A 41 8.29 11.30 29.13
N VAL A 42 9.26 11.25 28.22
CA VAL A 42 10.69 11.27 28.55
C VAL A 42 11.28 12.69 28.60
N ALA A 43 10.75 13.62 27.82
CA ALA A 43 11.30 14.97 27.66
C ALA A 43 11.41 15.78 28.97
N PRO A 44 10.45 15.75 29.92
CA PRO A 44 10.56 16.51 31.16
C PRO A 44 11.81 16.17 31.97
N SER A 45 12.19 14.89 32.01
CA SER A 45 13.38 14.40 32.73
C SER A 45 14.68 14.87 32.07
N ILE A 46 14.72 14.88 30.74
CA ILE A 46 15.91 15.31 29.97
C ILE A 46 16.04 16.84 30.00
N LEU A 47 14.96 17.56 29.69
CA LEU A 47 14.95 19.02 29.64
C LEU A 47 15.15 19.63 31.03
N GLY A 48 14.66 18.97 32.09
CA GLY A 48 14.91 19.34 33.47
C GLY A 48 16.40 19.26 33.84
N ALA A 49 17.13 18.27 33.33
CA ALA A 49 18.57 18.13 33.56
C ALA A 49 19.40 19.19 32.82
N VAL A 50 18.92 19.69 31.67
CA VAL A 50 19.63 20.69 30.83
C VAL A 50 19.15 22.13 31.11
N GLY A 51 18.22 22.32 32.06
CA GLY A 51 17.68 23.64 32.41
C GLY A 51 16.74 24.25 31.37
N SER A 52 16.28 23.45 30.40
CA SER A 52 15.42 23.86 29.28
C SER A 52 13.97 23.38 29.42
N GLY A 53 13.51 23.14 30.65
CA GLY A 53 12.21 22.55 31.00
C GLY A 53 10.96 23.40 30.70
N GLY A 54 11.07 24.43 29.87
CA GLY A 54 9.94 25.28 29.49
C GLY A 54 8.99 24.63 28.48
N LEU A 55 7.80 25.22 28.34
CA LEU A 55 6.76 24.78 27.39
C LEU A 55 7.29 24.65 25.95
N VAL A 56 8.16 25.58 25.54
CA VAL A 56 8.81 25.57 24.21
C VAL A 56 9.72 24.35 24.06
N GLY A 57 10.52 24.01 25.08
CA GLY A 57 11.39 22.84 25.06
C GLY A 57 10.60 21.53 24.94
N LEU A 58 9.49 21.43 25.69
CA LEU A 58 8.58 20.28 25.60
C LEU A 58 7.96 20.17 24.21
N ALA A 59 7.44 21.27 23.66
CA ALA A 59 6.84 21.29 22.33
C ALA A 59 7.83 20.85 21.24
N VAL A 60 9.06 21.36 21.29
CA VAL A 60 10.13 20.95 20.38
C VAL A 60 10.45 19.46 20.52
N ALA A 61 10.56 18.95 21.76
CA ALA A 61 10.85 17.55 22.00
C ALA A 61 9.76 16.62 21.45
N ILE A 62 8.48 16.98 21.60
CA ILE A 62 7.34 16.23 21.04
C ILE A 62 7.42 16.19 19.51
N VAL A 63 7.65 17.33 18.87
CA VAL A 63 7.74 17.41 17.40
C VAL A 63 8.91 16.58 16.89
N VAL A 64 10.10 16.72 17.50
CA VAL A 64 11.29 15.96 17.12
C VAL A 64 11.08 14.46 17.36
N GLY A 65 10.53 14.09 18.51
CA GLY A 65 10.21 12.71 18.85
C GLY A 65 9.20 12.08 17.90
N GLY A 66 8.17 12.84 17.50
CA GLY A 66 7.22 12.41 16.50
C GLY A 66 7.86 12.22 15.12
N LEU A 67 8.66 13.17 14.64
CA LEU A 67 9.36 13.03 13.36
C LEU A 67 10.32 11.83 13.36
N LEU A 68 11.04 11.62 14.45
CA LEU A 68 11.92 10.47 14.63
C LEU A 68 11.12 9.16 14.68
N GLY A 69 9.98 9.14 15.38
CA GLY A 69 9.07 7.99 15.41
C GLY A 69 8.50 7.65 14.04
N ALA A 70 8.13 8.65 13.23
CA ALA A 70 7.68 8.45 11.86
C ALA A 70 8.79 7.84 10.97
N ALA A 71 10.02 8.36 11.07
CA ALA A 71 11.16 7.82 10.35
C ALA A 71 11.48 6.38 10.77
N LEU A 72 11.48 6.10 12.08
CA LEU A 72 11.73 4.76 12.61
C LEU A 72 10.63 3.77 12.22
N ALA A 73 9.37 4.19 12.18
CA ALA A 73 8.26 3.34 11.72
C ALA A 73 8.44 2.91 10.26
N TYR A 74 8.93 3.81 9.40
CA TYR A 74 9.25 3.46 8.01
C TYR A 74 10.40 2.44 7.92
N VAL A 75 11.46 2.63 8.72
CA VAL A 75 12.58 1.68 8.78
C VAL A 75 12.11 0.32 9.31
N ALA A 76 11.31 0.30 10.37
CA ALA A 76 10.75 -0.92 10.94
C ALA A 76 9.86 -1.65 9.94
N LEU A 77 9.02 -0.94 9.18
CA LEU A 77 8.20 -1.54 8.12
C LEU A 77 9.08 -2.16 7.03
N SER A 78 10.11 -1.45 6.59
CA SER A 78 11.05 -1.98 5.60
C SER A 78 11.78 -3.22 6.10
N ALA A 79 12.23 -3.23 7.36
CA ALA A 79 12.89 -4.36 7.99
C ALA A 79 11.93 -5.56 8.15
N ALA A 80 10.69 -5.31 8.56
CA ALA A 80 9.65 -6.33 8.74
C ALA A 80 9.39 -7.13 7.45
N THR A 81 9.55 -6.51 6.29
CA THR A 81 9.45 -7.21 4.99
C THR A 81 10.79 -7.77 4.52
N ALA A 82 11.88 -7.02 4.66
CA ALA A 82 13.16 -7.38 4.05
C ALA A 82 13.83 -8.57 4.76
N VAL A 83 13.76 -8.63 6.10
CA VAL A 83 14.39 -9.69 6.89
C VAL A 83 13.82 -11.08 6.57
N PRO A 84 12.50 -11.33 6.66
CA PRO A 84 11.97 -12.65 6.31
C PRO A 84 12.21 -13.00 4.84
N SER A 85 12.12 -12.03 3.92
CA SER A 85 12.41 -12.27 2.50
C SER A 85 13.90 -12.56 2.25
N PHE A 86 14.81 -11.97 3.03
CA PHE A 86 16.23 -12.34 3.03
C PHE A 86 16.41 -13.79 3.45
N VAL A 87 15.78 -14.21 4.56
CA VAL A 87 15.87 -15.57 5.07
C VAL A 87 15.37 -16.58 4.04
N VAL A 88 14.21 -16.33 3.44
CA VAL A 88 13.65 -17.19 2.38
C VAL A 88 14.57 -17.22 1.15
N GLY A 89 15.06 -16.06 0.71
CA GLY A 89 16.00 -15.98 -0.42
C GLY A 89 17.30 -16.73 -0.17
N ALA A 90 17.87 -16.60 1.04
CA ALA A 90 19.08 -17.31 1.44
C ALA A 90 18.85 -18.82 1.51
N TYR A 91 17.68 -19.26 1.99
CA TYR A 91 17.30 -20.67 2.02
C TYR A 91 17.18 -21.25 0.61
N ILE A 92 16.56 -20.52 -0.32
CA ILE A 92 16.53 -20.89 -1.75
C ILE A 92 17.95 -20.96 -2.31
N GLY A 93 18.81 -20.00 -1.98
CA GLY A 93 20.22 -19.99 -2.38
C GLY A 93 20.96 -21.25 -1.93
N LEU A 94 20.78 -21.65 -0.67
CA LEU A 94 21.43 -22.83 -0.08
C LEU A 94 20.93 -24.15 -0.68
N TYR A 95 19.62 -24.34 -0.76
CA TYR A 95 19.03 -25.66 -1.02
C TYR A 95 18.55 -25.88 -2.45
N VAL A 96 18.35 -24.82 -3.23
CA VAL A 96 17.85 -24.92 -4.60
C VAL A 96 18.90 -24.49 -5.61
N VAL A 97 19.59 -23.37 -5.36
CA VAL A 97 20.52 -22.78 -6.33
C VAL A 97 21.89 -23.43 -6.27
N THR A 98 22.49 -23.51 -5.07
CA THR A 98 23.85 -24.04 -4.88
C THR A 98 24.06 -25.46 -5.43
N PRO A 99 23.15 -26.44 -5.21
CA PRO A 99 23.34 -27.80 -5.70
C PRO A 99 23.42 -27.94 -7.23
N LEU A 100 23.10 -26.88 -7.98
CA LEU A 100 23.13 -26.91 -9.44
C LEU A 100 24.56 -26.81 -10.01
N PHE A 101 25.53 -26.37 -9.23
CA PHE A 101 26.89 -26.10 -9.73
C PHE A 101 28.02 -26.36 -8.72
N THR A 102 27.72 -26.74 -7.49
CA THR A 102 28.75 -27.15 -6.52
C THR A 102 28.24 -28.16 -5.51
N ASP A 103 29.06 -29.17 -5.21
CA ASP A 103 28.80 -30.19 -4.19
C ASP A 103 29.13 -29.71 -2.76
N GLY A 104 29.58 -28.46 -2.60
CA GLY A 104 29.87 -27.82 -1.32
C GLY A 104 31.08 -26.89 -1.34
N GLY A 105 31.23 -26.09 -0.28
CA GLY A 105 32.38 -25.22 -0.08
C GLY A 105 31.99 -23.80 0.34
N LEU A 106 32.98 -22.91 0.42
CA LEU A 106 32.79 -21.53 0.89
C LEU A 106 31.90 -20.71 -0.06
N VAL A 107 31.84 -21.10 -1.34
CA VAL A 107 30.99 -20.50 -2.37
C VAL A 107 29.50 -20.64 -2.02
N THR A 108 29.10 -21.71 -1.35
CA THR A 108 27.72 -21.94 -0.89
C THR A 108 27.19 -20.79 -0.04
N TYR A 109 28.01 -20.28 0.89
CA TYR A 109 27.60 -19.17 1.76
C TYR A 109 27.52 -17.85 1.01
N LEU A 110 28.41 -17.63 0.03
CA LEU A 110 28.36 -16.44 -0.82
C LEU A 110 27.08 -16.42 -1.68
N VAL A 111 26.73 -17.56 -2.30
CA VAL A 111 25.48 -17.71 -3.07
C VAL A 111 24.25 -17.48 -2.17
N ALA A 112 24.25 -18.06 -0.96
CA ALA A 112 23.17 -17.85 0.00
C ALA A 112 22.97 -16.37 0.35
N ILE A 113 24.05 -15.63 0.61
CA ILE A 113 23.97 -14.20 0.91
C ILE A 113 23.43 -13.42 -0.30
N LEU A 114 23.94 -13.69 -1.50
CA LEU A 114 23.47 -13.02 -2.71
C LEU A 114 21.98 -13.30 -3.00
N CYS A 115 21.55 -14.56 -2.88
CA CYS A 115 20.15 -14.93 -3.02
C CYS A 115 19.29 -14.34 -1.90
N GLY A 116 19.82 -14.20 -0.69
CA GLY A 116 19.16 -13.48 0.40
C GLY A 116 18.96 -12.00 0.07
N ILE A 117 19.98 -11.30 -0.41
CA ILE A 117 19.86 -9.89 -0.83
C ILE A 117 18.83 -9.75 -1.95
N ALA A 118 18.87 -10.65 -2.95
CA ALA A 118 17.87 -10.68 -4.02
C ALA A 118 16.46 -10.94 -3.46
N GLY A 119 16.33 -11.88 -2.52
CA GLY A 119 15.08 -12.17 -1.82
C GLY A 119 14.53 -10.96 -1.08
N ALA A 120 15.37 -10.25 -0.33
CA ALA A 120 14.99 -9.03 0.38
C ALA A 120 14.49 -7.94 -0.58
N ALA A 121 15.21 -7.71 -1.68
CA ALA A 121 14.83 -6.73 -2.69
C ALA A 121 13.53 -7.10 -3.40
N LEU A 122 13.36 -8.37 -3.76
CA LEU A 122 12.13 -8.89 -4.37
C LEU A 122 10.96 -8.82 -3.40
N GLY A 123 11.14 -9.24 -2.15
CA GLY A 123 10.10 -9.20 -1.12
C GLY A 123 9.60 -7.78 -0.89
N PHE A 124 10.52 -6.83 -0.68
CA PHE A 124 10.17 -5.41 -0.52
C PHE A 124 9.41 -4.85 -1.74
N THR A 125 9.84 -5.24 -2.94
CA THR A 125 9.19 -4.83 -4.19
C THR A 125 7.79 -5.45 -4.32
N LEU A 126 7.66 -6.75 -4.06
CA LEU A 126 6.39 -7.48 -4.10
C LEU A 126 5.40 -6.96 -3.07
N THR A 127 5.84 -6.53 -1.88
CA THR A 127 4.92 -5.93 -0.90
C THR A 127 4.28 -4.66 -1.44
N LYS A 128 5.03 -3.82 -2.17
CA LYS A 128 4.45 -2.63 -2.82
C LYS A 128 3.40 -3.04 -3.85
N PHE A 129 3.69 -4.02 -4.69
CA PHE A 129 2.74 -4.54 -5.67
C PHE A 129 1.50 -5.15 -5.02
N ALA A 130 1.67 -5.96 -3.98
CA ALA A 130 0.58 -6.57 -3.23
C ALA A 130 -0.32 -5.50 -2.59
N LEU A 131 0.27 -4.45 -2.03
CA LEU A 131 -0.49 -3.35 -1.45
C LEU A 131 -1.29 -2.58 -2.51
N MET A 132 -0.68 -2.27 -3.66
CA MET A 132 -1.39 -1.65 -4.79
C MET A 132 -2.53 -2.52 -5.30
N PHE A 133 -2.29 -3.83 -5.41
CA PHE A 133 -3.29 -4.81 -5.82
C PHE A 133 -4.46 -4.85 -4.83
N VAL A 134 -4.20 -5.07 -3.55
CA VAL A 134 -5.23 -5.23 -2.52
C VAL A 134 -6.05 -3.95 -2.36
N THR A 135 -5.41 -2.77 -2.34
CA THR A 135 -6.13 -1.51 -2.22
C THR A 135 -6.96 -1.17 -3.45
N SER A 136 -6.44 -1.45 -4.66
CA SER A 136 -7.21 -1.31 -5.90
C SER A 136 -8.38 -2.28 -5.95
N PHE A 137 -8.19 -3.52 -5.50
CA PHE A 137 -9.23 -4.55 -5.48
C PHE A 137 -10.35 -4.19 -4.51
N ILE A 138 -10.02 -3.91 -3.24
CA ILE A 138 -11.01 -3.54 -2.22
C ILE A 138 -11.69 -2.23 -2.61
N GLY A 139 -10.92 -1.25 -3.07
CA GLY A 139 -11.48 0.03 -3.47
C GLY A 139 -12.44 -0.13 -4.65
N ALA A 140 -12.12 -1.00 -5.63
CA ALA A 140 -12.97 -1.24 -6.78
C ALA A 140 -14.26 -1.94 -6.35
N ALA A 141 -14.18 -2.91 -5.43
CA ALA A 141 -15.36 -3.59 -4.89
C ALA A 141 -16.31 -2.65 -4.15
N LEU A 142 -15.77 -1.67 -3.42
CA LEU A 142 -16.56 -0.65 -2.72
C LEU A 142 -17.11 0.39 -3.70
N ALA A 143 -16.30 0.87 -4.65
CA ALA A 143 -16.68 1.91 -5.60
C ALA A 143 -17.67 1.42 -6.67
N SER A 144 -17.60 0.14 -7.06
CA SER A 144 -18.58 -0.49 -7.97
C SER A 144 -19.90 -0.81 -7.29
N GLY A 145 -19.97 -0.74 -5.96
CA GLY A 145 -21.11 -1.21 -5.18
C GLY A 145 -21.23 -2.73 -5.11
N SER A 146 -20.20 -3.49 -5.50
CA SER A 146 -20.16 -4.95 -5.37
C SER A 146 -20.20 -5.42 -3.91
N LEU A 147 -19.73 -4.57 -2.98
CA LEU A 147 -19.83 -4.78 -1.53
C LEU A 147 -20.70 -3.68 -0.89
N PRO A 148 -22.04 -3.81 -0.91
CA PRO A 148 -22.94 -2.81 -0.34
C PRO A 148 -22.98 -2.89 1.19
N ALA A 149 -23.39 -1.79 1.85
CA ALA A 149 -23.53 -1.74 3.31
C ALA A 149 -24.47 -2.84 3.86
N ALA A 150 -25.48 -3.24 3.09
CA ALA A 150 -26.40 -4.31 3.45
C ALA A 150 -25.70 -5.68 3.54
N ALA A 151 -24.74 -5.97 2.65
CA ALA A 151 -23.97 -7.22 2.67
C ALA A 151 -23.16 -7.35 3.97
N PHE A 152 -22.53 -6.26 4.41
CA PHE A 152 -21.81 -6.25 5.69
C PHE A 152 -22.71 -6.45 6.91
N ARG A 153 -23.95 -5.93 6.88
CA ARG A 153 -24.91 -6.16 7.97
C ARG A 153 -25.38 -7.61 8.00
N ALA A 154 -25.73 -8.16 6.83
CA ALA A 154 -26.12 -9.56 6.70
C ALA A 154 -25.01 -10.51 7.18
N ALA A 155 -23.76 -10.25 6.77
CA ALA A 155 -22.62 -11.04 7.21
C ALA A 155 -22.39 -10.97 8.74
N ARG A 156 -22.67 -9.82 9.35
CA ARG A 156 -22.60 -9.65 10.82
C ARG A 156 -23.73 -10.39 11.54
N GLU A 157 -24.93 -10.35 11.00
CA GLU A 157 -26.13 -10.92 11.63
C GLU A 157 -26.11 -12.46 11.55
N ASP A 158 -25.77 -13.01 10.39
CA ASP A 158 -25.77 -14.47 10.17
C ASP A 158 -24.41 -15.12 10.44
N THR A 159 -23.36 -14.34 10.73
CA THR A 159 -21.97 -14.83 10.91
C THR A 159 -21.49 -15.69 9.73
N THR A 160 -21.92 -15.37 8.52
CA THR A 160 -21.51 -16.05 7.28
C THR A 160 -20.83 -15.06 6.33
N VAL A 161 -19.95 -15.59 5.48
CA VAL A 161 -19.22 -14.79 4.48
C VAL A 161 -19.92 -14.73 3.12
N GLU A 162 -20.97 -15.54 2.92
CA GLU A 162 -21.72 -15.63 1.66
C GLU A 162 -22.18 -14.26 1.12
N PRO A 163 -22.69 -13.33 1.96
CA PRO A 163 -23.11 -12.01 1.48
C PRO A 163 -21.97 -11.15 0.92
N LEU A 164 -20.71 -11.50 1.23
CA LEU A 164 -19.51 -10.79 0.78
C LEU A 164 -18.90 -11.41 -0.49
N LEU A 165 -19.41 -12.56 -0.94
CA LEU A 165 -18.98 -13.15 -2.20
C LEU A 165 -19.66 -12.42 -3.36
N PHE A 166 -18.86 -11.93 -4.31
CA PHE A 166 -19.35 -11.24 -5.50
C PHE A 166 -18.64 -11.78 -6.73
N ASP A 167 -19.33 -11.74 -7.88
CA ASP A 167 -18.74 -12.07 -9.17
C ASP A 167 -17.96 -10.85 -9.71
N PRO A 168 -16.64 -10.93 -9.84
CA PRO A 168 -15.82 -9.81 -10.33
C PRO A 168 -16.04 -9.49 -11.81
N LEU A 169 -16.68 -10.38 -12.58
CA LEU A 169 -16.99 -10.18 -14.00
C LEU A 169 -18.45 -9.77 -14.23
N ALA A 170 -19.23 -9.59 -13.15
CA ALA A 170 -20.60 -9.11 -13.25
C ALA A 170 -20.64 -7.75 -13.96
N THR A 171 -21.58 -7.60 -14.89
CA THR A 171 -21.78 -6.35 -15.62
C THR A 171 -22.79 -5.46 -14.91
N THR A 172 -22.51 -4.17 -14.88
CA THR A 172 -23.39 -3.15 -14.33
C THR A 172 -23.84 -2.23 -15.46
N ALA A 173 -25.15 -1.97 -15.53
CA ALA A 173 -25.68 -1.06 -16.53
C ALA A 173 -25.35 0.38 -16.13
N VAL A 174 -24.50 1.05 -16.91
CA VAL A 174 -24.17 2.47 -16.77
C VAL A 174 -24.55 3.18 -18.05
N GLY A 175 -25.52 4.09 -17.98
CA GLY A 175 -25.99 4.83 -19.16
C GLY A 175 -26.54 3.94 -20.29
N GLY A 176 -27.08 2.76 -19.95
CA GLY A 176 -27.60 1.79 -20.93
C GLY A 176 -26.56 0.81 -21.50
N VAL A 177 -25.29 0.93 -21.11
CA VAL A 177 -24.22 0.01 -21.52
C VAL A 177 -23.87 -0.93 -20.36
N ALA A 178 -23.85 -2.23 -20.62
CA ALA A 178 -23.39 -3.23 -19.65
C ALA A 178 -21.85 -3.20 -19.59
N VAL A 179 -21.30 -2.70 -18.48
CA VAL A 179 -19.85 -2.57 -18.30
C VAL A 179 -19.44 -3.36 -17.06
N PRO A 180 -18.36 -4.17 -17.11
CA PRO A 180 -17.81 -4.80 -15.92
C PRO A 180 -17.09 -3.75 -15.05
N LEU A 181 -17.87 -2.97 -14.30
CA LEU A 181 -17.40 -1.81 -13.55
C LEU A 181 -16.29 -2.16 -12.56
N PHE A 182 -16.44 -3.27 -11.84
CA PHE A 182 -15.42 -3.74 -10.91
C PHE A 182 -14.08 -3.95 -11.61
N ALA A 183 -14.05 -4.75 -12.68
CA ALA A 183 -12.82 -5.02 -13.42
C ALA A 183 -12.23 -3.74 -14.03
N GLY A 184 -13.07 -2.85 -14.55
CA GLY A 184 -12.64 -1.55 -15.06
C GLY A 184 -11.96 -0.68 -14.00
N LEU A 185 -12.61 -0.50 -12.84
CA LEU A 185 -12.09 0.28 -11.73
C LEU A 185 -10.83 -0.36 -11.11
N PHE A 186 -10.79 -1.67 -11.01
CA PHE A 186 -9.64 -2.41 -10.53
C PHE A 186 -8.41 -2.19 -11.43
N CYS A 187 -8.55 -2.42 -12.73
CA CYS A 187 -7.47 -2.21 -13.69
C CYS A 187 -7.01 -0.75 -13.70
N LEU A 188 -7.96 0.19 -13.71
CA LEU A 188 -7.66 1.62 -13.73
C LEU A 188 -6.97 2.08 -12.44
N GLY A 189 -7.43 1.61 -11.27
CA GLY A 189 -6.80 1.84 -9.98
C GLY A 189 -5.39 1.28 -9.91
N PHE A 190 -5.23 0.01 -10.26
CA PHE A 190 -3.94 -0.68 -10.21
C PHE A 190 -2.91 0.01 -11.12
N LEU A 191 -3.28 0.32 -12.37
CA LEU A 191 -2.40 1.05 -13.31
C LEU A 191 -2.12 2.48 -12.85
N SER A 192 -3.08 3.14 -12.19
CA SER A 192 -2.88 4.47 -11.61
C SER A 192 -1.89 4.47 -10.45
N GLN A 193 -2.03 3.53 -9.52
CA GLN A 193 -1.10 3.39 -8.40
C GLN A 193 0.30 2.96 -8.86
N LEU A 194 0.40 2.18 -9.94
CA LEU A 194 1.68 1.87 -10.60
C LEU A 194 2.38 3.09 -11.22
N GLY A 195 1.67 4.21 -11.38
CA GLY A 195 2.22 5.45 -11.93
C GLY A 195 2.07 5.59 -13.45
N LEU A 196 1.24 4.75 -14.11
CA LEU A 196 1.02 4.82 -15.55
C LEU A 196 0.44 6.19 -15.99
N PHE A 197 -0.34 6.82 -15.12
CA PHE A 197 -0.91 8.17 -15.34
C PHE A 197 0.03 9.31 -14.91
N ARG A 198 1.08 9.03 -14.11
CA ARG A 198 2.11 10.03 -13.73
C ARG A 198 3.20 10.20 -14.78
N LEU A 199 3.36 9.24 -15.70
CA LEU A 199 4.51 9.19 -16.61
C LEU A 199 4.24 9.76 -18.03
N GLY A 200 3.12 10.48 -18.27
CA GLY A 200 2.81 11.02 -19.60
C GLY A 200 2.55 9.96 -20.69
N TRP A 201 2.49 8.67 -20.31
CA TRP A 201 2.22 7.56 -21.22
C TRP A 201 0.81 7.63 -21.79
N VAL A 202 -0.15 8.14 -21.03
CA VAL A 202 -1.52 8.35 -21.51
C VAL A 202 -1.57 9.42 -22.59
N ALA A 203 -0.77 10.49 -22.48
CA ALA A 203 -0.62 11.48 -23.55
C ALA A 203 0.06 10.85 -24.79
N ARG A 204 1.09 10.01 -24.60
CA ARG A 204 1.73 9.28 -25.70
C ARG A 204 0.83 8.25 -26.37
N LEU A 205 0.03 7.50 -25.61
CA LEU A 205 -0.96 6.55 -26.14
C LEU A 205 -2.09 7.29 -26.87
N ALA A 206 -2.53 8.44 -26.35
CA ALA A 206 -3.48 9.31 -27.04
C ALA A 206 -2.94 9.87 -28.37
N THR A 207 -1.63 10.12 -28.48
CA THR A 207 -1.01 10.51 -29.76
C THR A 207 -0.87 9.37 -30.77
N VAL A 208 -0.95 8.11 -30.32
CA VAL A 208 -0.84 6.92 -31.18
C VAL A 208 -2.21 6.40 -31.62
N LEU A 209 -3.29 6.73 -30.89
CA LEU A 209 -4.66 6.41 -31.33
C LEU A 209 -5.13 7.38 -32.44
N PRO A 210 -5.37 6.89 -33.67
CA PRO A 210 -5.91 7.73 -34.74
C PRO A 210 -7.33 8.19 -34.36
N GLY A 211 -7.49 9.48 -34.07
CA GLY A 211 -8.78 10.11 -33.77
C GLY A 211 -8.81 11.02 -32.54
N VAL A 212 -7.84 10.92 -31.62
CA VAL A 212 -7.81 11.76 -30.40
C VAL A 212 -7.12 13.11 -30.64
N GLY A 213 -6.24 13.21 -31.64
CA GLY A 213 -5.53 14.44 -32.01
C GLY A 213 -6.41 15.60 -32.50
N ARG A 214 -7.73 15.43 -32.62
CA ARG A 214 -8.67 16.49 -33.01
C ARG A 214 -9.36 17.21 -31.84
N VAL A 215 -9.22 16.72 -30.61
CA VAL A 215 -9.92 17.30 -29.44
C VAL A 215 -8.98 18.04 -28.49
N VAL A 216 -7.66 17.95 -28.69
CA VAL A 216 -6.64 18.58 -27.83
C VAL A 216 -5.85 19.67 -28.58
N GLY A 217 -6.36 20.15 -29.73
CA GLY A 217 -5.72 21.20 -30.50
C GLY A 217 -6.70 21.88 -31.43
N ASP A 218 -7.39 22.89 -30.91
CA ASP A 218 -7.73 24.15 -31.58
C ASP A 218 -8.15 25.12 -30.46
N ASP A 219 -7.15 25.75 -29.87
CA ASP A 219 -7.05 27.18 -29.51
C ASP A 219 -5.59 27.49 -29.09
#